data_AF-A0A3D4UTW3-F1
#
_entry.id   AF-A0A3D4UTW3-F1
#
_cell.length_a   1.000
_cell.length_b   1.000
_cell.length_c   1.000
_cell.angle_alpha   90.00
_cell.angle_beta   90.00
_cell.angle_gamma   90.00
#
_symmetry.space_group_name_H-M   'P 1'
#
loop_
_entity.id
_entity.type
_entity.pdbx_description
1 polymer ?
#
loop_
_entity_poly.entity_id
_entity_poly.type
_entity_poly.pdbx_seq_one_letter_code
_entity_poly.pdbx_strand_id
1 'polypeptide(L)'
;VIKEQLETGDYQLQEDPMGTVIERKGSLSELSKNCITKDNKRFLSALDRLAEARNPILMAEGTPTNFLRPQRYVEKPEIVLDCLLKFLQERKIQLLLMPTGARCHRQAFSDWCARLLINGYRWTK
;
A
#
# COMPACT_ATOMS: atom_id res chain seq x y z
N VAL A 1 11.63 12.17 -10.81
CA VAL A 1 11.20 11.83 -9.43
C VAL A 1 11.97 12.74 -8.49
N ILE A 2 11.26 13.62 -7.79
CA ILE A 2 11.84 14.47 -6.74
C ILE A 2 11.78 13.66 -5.44
N LYS A 3 12.86 13.70 -4.63
CA LYS A 3 12.91 13.00 -3.35
C LYS A 3 12.65 14.00 -2.24
N GLU A 4 11.50 13.90 -1.61
CA GLU A 4 11.08 14.74 -0.50
C GLU A 4 10.50 13.89 0.62
N GLN A 5 10.55 14.41 1.85
CA GLN A 5 9.87 13.78 2.97
C GLN A 5 8.40 14.17 2.90
N LEU A 6 7.55 13.20 2.63
CA LEU A 6 6.10 13.39 2.60
C LEU A 6 5.52 13.27 4.01
N GLU A 7 4.45 14.01 4.28
CA GLU A 7 3.68 13.84 5.51
C GLU A 7 2.97 12.47 5.53
N THR A 8 2.47 12.02 4.38
CA THR A 8 1.69 10.79 4.20
C THR A 8 2.00 10.13 2.85
N GLY A 9 2.06 8.79 2.83
CA GLY A 9 2.33 8.03 1.62
C GLY A 9 3.80 7.98 1.22
N ASP A 10 4.11 7.15 0.24
CA ASP A 10 5.43 7.06 -0.39
C ASP A 10 5.47 7.78 -1.75
N TYR A 11 4.33 7.88 -2.44
CA TYR A 11 4.22 8.54 -3.73
C TYR A 11 2.96 9.41 -3.83
N GLN A 12 3.13 10.64 -4.28
CA GLN A 12 2.06 11.58 -4.62
C GLN A 12 2.50 12.49 -5.79
N LEU A 13 1.56 13.22 -6.38
CA LEU A 13 1.88 14.33 -7.29
C LEU A 13 2.09 15.62 -6.50
N GLN A 14 3.05 16.43 -6.92
CA GLN A 14 3.35 17.69 -6.24
C GLN A 14 2.22 18.70 -6.42
N GLU A 15 1.57 18.67 -7.58
CA GLU A 15 0.49 19.57 -7.96
C GLU A 15 -0.88 19.17 -7.38
N ASP A 16 -0.99 17.97 -6.80
CA ASP A 16 -2.21 17.45 -6.17
C ASP A 16 -1.86 16.49 -5.01
N PRO A 17 -1.31 17.02 -3.90
CA PRO A 17 -0.80 16.22 -2.79
C PRO A 17 -1.89 15.39 -2.09
N MET A 18 -3.15 15.82 -2.18
CA MET A 18 -4.31 15.11 -1.60
C MET A 18 -5.16 14.39 -2.66
N GLY A 19 -4.66 14.28 -3.88
CA GLY A 19 -5.31 13.57 -4.98
C GLY A 19 -5.18 12.06 -4.83
N THR A 20 -4.30 11.46 -5.63
CA THR A 20 -3.91 10.06 -5.46
C THR A 20 -2.64 9.98 -4.63
N VAL A 21 -2.71 9.26 -3.52
CA VAL A 21 -1.57 8.99 -2.64
C VAL A 21 -1.40 7.50 -2.53
N ILE A 22 -0.17 7.04 -2.74
CA ILE A 22 0.20 5.62 -2.73
C ILE A 22 1.13 5.36 -1.56
N GLU A 23 0.72 4.47 -0.66
CA GLU A 23 1.57 3.87 0.36
C GLU A 23 2.08 2.52 -0.16
N ARG A 24 3.38 2.27 -0.09
CA ARG A 24 3.99 0.99 -0.43
C ARG A 24 4.21 0.18 0.84
N LYS A 25 3.81 -1.10 0.79
CA LYS A 25 4.13 -2.07 1.84
C LYS A 25 4.80 -3.30 1.27
N GLY A 26 5.81 -3.79 1.97
CA GLY A 26 6.57 -4.94 1.56
C GLY A 26 5.84 -6.26 1.85
N SER A 27 6.63 -7.27 2.20
CA SER A 27 6.18 -8.66 2.30
C SER A 27 5.09 -8.90 3.37
N LEU A 28 4.45 -10.07 3.29
CA LEU A 28 3.56 -10.61 4.32
C LEU A 28 4.18 -10.56 5.73
N SER A 29 5.50 -10.72 5.89
CA SER A 29 6.14 -10.62 7.21
C SER A 29 6.11 -9.19 7.78
N GLU A 30 6.23 -8.17 6.93
CA GLU A 30 6.07 -6.77 7.33
C GLU A 30 4.62 -6.49 7.70
N LEU A 31 3.68 -6.93 6.87
CA LEU A 31 2.24 -6.77 7.13
C LEU A 31 1.80 -7.51 8.40
N SER A 32 2.37 -8.67 8.70
CA SER A 32 2.09 -9.41 9.94
C SER A 32 2.47 -8.58 11.18
N LYS A 33 3.63 -7.92 11.16
CA LYS A 33 4.03 -7.01 12.24
C LYS A 33 3.06 -5.84 12.35
N ASN A 34 2.74 -5.21 11.22
CA ASN A 34 1.88 -4.04 11.16
C ASN A 34 0.41 -4.33 11.51
N CYS A 35 -0.09 -5.55 11.28
CA CYS A 35 -1.49 -5.86 11.51
C CYS A 35 -1.74 -6.47 12.90
N ILE A 36 -0.90 -7.41 13.32
CA ILE A 36 -1.19 -8.29 14.46
C ILE A 36 -0.49 -7.82 15.75
N THR A 37 0.67 -7.17 15.64
CA THR A 37 1.46 -6.81 16.81
C THR A 37 1.09 -5.43 17.35
N LYS A 38 1.73 -5.03 18.46
CA LYS A 38 1.59 -3.68 19.06
C LYS A 38 1.95 -2.54 18.10
N ASP A 39 2.68 -2.82 17.02
CA ASP A 39 3.04 -1.84 15.99
C ASP A 39 1.82 -1.43 15.15
N ASN A 40 0.69 -2.14 15.28
CA ASN A 40 -0.54 -1.82 14.59
C ASN A 40 -1.07 -0.41 14.84
N LYS A 41 -0.84 0.19 16.01
CA LYS A 41 -1.27 1.56 16.28
C LYS A 41 -0.62 2.57 15.32
N ARG A 42 0.67 2.39 15.03
CA ARG A 42 1.41 3.25 14.10
C ARG A 42 0.93 3.02 12.67
N PHE A 43 0.70 1.76 12.31
CA PHE A 43 0.19 1.43 10.99
C PHE A 43 -1.21 1.98 10.76
N LEU A 44 -2.13 1.82 11.73
CA LEU A 44 -3.47 2.38 11.67
C LEU A 44 -3.44 3.90 11.55
N SER A 45 -2.60 4.59 12.32
CA SER A 45 -2.44 6.04 12.19
C SER A 45 -1.89 6.46 10.82
N ALA A 46 -1.02 5.67 10.20
CA ALA A 46 -0.58 5.91 8.83
C ALA A 46 -1.72 5.67 7.82
N LEU A 47 -2.54 4.63 8.00
CA LEU A 47 -3.71 4.37 7.18
C LEU A 47 -4.79 5.45 7.34
N ASP A 48 -5.00 5.97 8.55
CA ASP A 48 -5.94 7.05 8.83
C ASP A 48 -5.56 8.31 8.05
N ARG A 49 -4.27 8.69 8.08
CA ARG A 49 -3.75 9.80 7.29
C ARG A 49 -3.84 9.53 5.79
N LEU A 50 -3.52 8.31 5.35
CA LEU A 50 -3.63 7.94 3.94
C LEU A 50 -5.07 8.08 3.44
N ALA A 51 -6.05 7.71 4.26
CA ALA A 51 -7.47 7.77 3.92
C ALA A 51 -8.02 9.20 3.72
N GLU A 52 -7.29 10.23 4.13
CA GLU A 52 -7.64 11.63 3.85
C GLU A 52 -7.46 12.00 2.37
N ALA A 53 -6.64 11.24 1.63
CA ALA A 53 -6.49 11.43 0.18
C ALA A 53 -7.78 11.08 -0.57
N ARG A 54 -8.03 11.77 -1.69
CA ARG A 54 -9.20 11.52 -2.54
C ARG A 54 -9.21 10.10 -3.11
N ASN A 55 -8.04 9.59 -3.47
CA ASN A 55 -7.86 8.25 -4.01
C ASN A 55 -6.69 7.54 -3.28
N PRO A 56 -6.96 6.99 -2.09
CA PRO A 56 -5.93 6.36 -1.26
C PRO A 56 -5.67 4.93 -1.72
N ILE A 57 -4.40 4.60 -1.97
CA ILE A 57 -3.98 3.29 -2.47
C ILE A 57 -2.88 2.73 -1.57
N LEU A 58 -3.08 1.50 -1.09
CA LEU A 58 -2.03 0.69 -0.51
C LEU A 58 -1.55 -0.32 -1.54
N MET A 59 -0.29 -0.20 -1.95
CA MET A 59 0.34 -1.11 -2.90
C MET A 59 1.24 -2.08 -2.15
N ALA A 60 0.80 -3.34 -2.06
CA ALA A 60 1.52 -4.39 -1.35
C ALA A 60 2.33 -5.27 -2.30
N GLU A 61 3.58 -5.53 -1.93
CA GLU A 61 4.52 -6.31 -2.73
C GLU A 61 4.27 -7.81 -2.59
N GLY A 62 3.77 -8.40 -3.67
CA GLY A 62 3.55 -9.83 -3.79
C GLY A 62 2.37 -10.16 -4.68
N THR A 63 2.12 -11.45 -4.81
CA THR A 63 0.93 -12.00 -5.47
C THR A 63 -0.03 -12.58 -4.43
N PRO A 64 -1.33 -12.76 -4.75
CA PRO A 64 -2.26 -13.46 -3.86
C PRO A 64 -1.69 -14.79 -3.34
N THR A 65 -1.03 -15.57 -4.20
CA THR A 65 -0.39 -16.84 -3.82
C THR A 65 0.75 -16.65 -2.81
N ASN A 66 1.53 -15.56 -2.90
CA ASN A 66 2.57 -15.26 -1.91
C ASN A 66 1.99 -14.91 -0.54
N PHE A 67 0.85 -14.23 -0.54
CA PHE A 67 0.16 -13.81 0.68
C PHE A 67 -0.61 -14.94 1.36
N LEU A 68 -1.03 -15.97 0.63
CA LEU A 68 -1.74 -17.14 1.18
C LEU A 68 -0.81 -18.26 1.66
N ARG A 69 0.48 -18.20 1.32
CA ARG A 69 1.44 -19.27 1.69
C ARG A 69 2.03 -18.99 3.08
N PRO A 70 2.06 -19.98 3.99
CA PRO A 70 2.78 -19.86 5.24
C PRO A 70 4.26 -19.51 5.01
N GLN A 71 4.79 -18.60 5.82
CA GLN A 71 6.18 -18.19 5.80
C GLN A 71 6.84 -18.48 7.15
N ARG A 72 8.17 -18.52 7.18
CA ARG A 72 8.96 -18.88 8.38
C ARG A 72 8.55 -18.15 9.67
N TYR A 73 8.07 -16.92 9.55
CA TYR A 73 7.67 -16.07 10.68
C TYR A 73 6.18 -15.74 10.71
N VAL A 74 5.40 -16.32 9.79
CA VAL A 74 3.96 -16.08 9.65
C VAL A 74 3.29 -17.43 9.33
N GLU A 75 2.90 -18.15 10.38
CA GLU A 75 2.29 -19.47 10.25
C GLU A 75 0.84 -19.39 9.71
N LYS A 76 0.12 -18.33 10.06
CA LYS A 76 -1.29 -18.10 9.71
C LYS A 76 -1.47 -16.85 8.84
N PRO A 77 -1.12 -16.91 7.55
CA PRO A 77 -1.26 -15.79 6.61
C PRO A 77 -2.69 -15.22 6.54
N GLU A 78 -3.69 -16.08 6.64
CA GLU A 78 -5.10 -15.73 6.55
C GLU A 78 -5.51 -14.70 7.61
N ILE A 79 -5.02 -14.82 8.84
CA ILE A 79 -5.31 -13.87 9.92
C ILE A 79 -4.73 -12.47 9.59
N VAL A 80 -3.54 -12.44 8.99
CA VAL A 80 -2.90 -11.18 8.59
C VAL A 80 -3.71 -10.51 7.49
N LEU A 81 -4.16 -11.29 6.50
CA LEU A 81 -4.94 -10.78 5.38
C LEU A 81 -6.31 -10.30 5.80
N ASP A 82 -7.03 -11.04 6.63
CA ASP A 82 -8.34 -10.64 7.15
C ASP A 82 -8.23 -9.32 7.94
N CYS A 83 -7.18 -9.20 8.75
CA CYS A 83 -6.91 -7.99 9.51
C CYS A 83 -6.59 -6.79 8.61
N LEU A 84 -5.72 -6.99 7.60
CA LEU A 84 -5.39 -5.97 6.60
C LEU A 84 -6.64 -5.53 5.84
N LEU A 85 -7.39 -6.47 5.27
CA LEU A 85 -8.58 -6.19 4.47
C LEU A 85 -9.64 -5.46 5.29
N LYS A 86 -9.83 -5.86 6.56
CA LYS A 86 -10.70 -5.12 7.49
C LYS A 86 -10.26 -3.66 7.64
N PHE A 87 -8.97 -3.41 7.92
CA PHE A 87 -8.48 -2.05 8.10
C PHE A 87 -8.62 -1.17 6.85
N LEU A 88 -8.36 -1.74 5.68
CA LEU A 88 -8.49 -1.05 4.41
C LEU A 88 -9.96 -0.79 4.06
N GLN A 89 -10.85 -1.75 4.31
CA GLN A 89 -12.29 -1.61 4.06
C GLN A 89 -12.92 -0.53 4.94
N GLU A 90 -12.60 -0.49 6.23
CA GLU A 90 -13.06 0.55 7.16
C GLU A 90 -12.68 1.97 6.70
N ARG A 91 -11.52 2.10 6.03
CA ARG A 91 -10.95 3.38 5.59
C ARG A 91 -11.15 3.66 4.10
N LYS A 92 -11.83 2.76 3.37
CA LYS A 92 -12.03 2.84 1.91
C LYS A 92 -10.72 2.97 1.12
N ILE A 93 -9.66 2.32 1.58
CA ILE A 93 -8.35 2.32 0.92
C ILE A 93 -8.30 1.18 -0.09
N GLN A 94 -7.86 1.47 -1.30
CA GLN A 94 -7.73 0.46 -2.36
C GLN A 94 -6.47 -0.37 -2.15
N LEU A 95 -6.59 -1.70 -2.23
CA LEU A 95 -5.45 -2.61 -2.21
C LEU A 95 -5.04 -2.97 -3.63
N LEU A 96 -3.75 -2.79 -3.95
CA LEU A 96 -3.14 -3.32 -5.16
C LEU A 96 -2.01 -4.27 -4.81
N LEU A 97 -2.10 -5.50 -5.31
CA LEU A 97 -1.06 -6.51 -5.17
C LEU A 97 -0.21 -6.53 -6.43
N MET A 98 1.08 -6.26 -6.28
CA MET A 98 2.00 -6.20 -7.40
C MET A 98 3.22 -7.07 -7.12
N PRO A 99 3.62 -7.98 -8.02
CA PRO A 99 4.87 -8.72 -7.84
C PRO A 99 6.05 -7.75 -7.90
N THR A 100 7.12 -8.02 -7.14
CA THR A 100 8.36 -7.20 -7.17
C THR A 100 9.65 -8.04 -7.17
N GLY A 101 9.52 -9.38 -7.20
CA GLY A 101 10.66 -10.31 -7.11
C GLY A 101 11.66 -10.22 -8.27
N ALA A 102 11.22 -9.83 -9.46
CA ALA A 102 12.08 -9.67 -10.64
C ALA A 102 12.26 -8.20 -11.02
N ARG A 103 13.33 -7.88 -11.76
CA ARG A 103 13.61 -6.51 -12.23
C ARG A 103 12.47 -5.94 -13.06
N CYS A 104 11.94 -6.73 -14.00
CA CYS A 104 10.79 -6.33 -14.82
C CYS A 104 9.55 -6.03 -13.98
N HIS A 105 9.33 -6.79 -12.90
CA HIS A 105 8.20 -6.56 -12.00
C HIS A 105 8.32 -5.24 -11.23
N ARG A 106 9.53 -4.89 -10.77
CA ARG A 106 9.78 -3.60 -10.12
C ARG A 106 9.61 -2.42 -11.07
N GLN A 107 10.03 -2.58 -12.33
CA GLN A 107 9.79 -1.56 -13.35
C GLN A 107 8.29 -1.38 -13.60
N ALA A 108 7.55 -2.48 -13.77
CA ALA A 108 6.10 -2.45 -13.92
C ALA A 108 5.40 -1.82 -12.70
N PHE A 109 5.87 -2.09 -11.48
CA PHE A 109 5.38 -1.45 -10.25
C PHE A 109 5.52 0.08 -10.35
N SER A 110 6.71 0.58 -10.68
CA SER A 110 6.95 2.02 -10.81
C SER A 110 6.10 2.65 -11.91
N ASP A 111 5.99 1.99 -13.07
CA ASP A 111 5.16 2.46 -14.18
C ASP A 111 3.67 2.51 -13.79
N TRP A 112 3.21 1.54 -12.99
CA TRP A 112 1.83 1.49 -12.51
C TRP A 112 1.55 2.61 -11.50
N CYS A 113 2.47 2.85 -10.55
CA CYS A 113 2.38 4.00 -9.65
C CYS A 113 2.24 5.31 -10.43
N ALA A 114 3.11 5.55 -11.41
CA ALA A 114 3.06 6.76 -12.23
C ALA A 114 1.72 6.90 -12.96
N ARG A 115 1.19 5.81 -13.53
CA ARG A 115 -0.10 5.80 -14.22
C ARG A 115 -1.26 6.11 -13.26
N LEU A 116 -1.27 5.54 -12.06
CA LEU A 116 -2.32 5.79 -11.07
C LEU A 116 -2.33 7.26 -10.64
N LEU A 117 -1.16 7.81 -10.36
CA LEU A 117 -0.99 9.22 -10.01
C LEU A 117 -1.51 10.15 -11.13
N ILE A 118 -1.03 9.95 -12.37
CA ILE A 118 -1.41 10.78 -13.52
C ILE A 118 -2.91 10.69 -13.81
N ASN A 119 -3.47 9.48 -13.81
CA ASN A 119 -4.90 9.32 -14.07
C ASN A 119 -5.73 9.92 -12.94
N GLY A 120 -5.38 9.64 -11.68
CA GLY A 120 -6.08 10.19 -10.53
C GLY A 120 -6.21 11.71 -10.56
N TYR A 121 -5.18 12.42 -11.04
CA TYR A 121 -5.23 13.86 -11.26
C TYR A 121 -6.17 14.30 -12.40
N ARG A 122 -6.16 13.56 -13.51
CA ARG A 122 -6.93 13.91 -14.71
C ARG A 122 -8.44 13.76 -14.53
N TRP A 123 -8.90 12.76 -13.78
CA TRP A 123 -10.33 12.48 -13.59
C TRP A 123 -11.02 13.40 -12.57
N THR A 124 -10.26 14.28 -11.93
CA THR A 124 -10.75 15.15 -10.84
C THR A 124 -10.72 16.64 -11.20
N LYS A 125 -10.30 16.97 -12.41
CA LYS A 125 -10.45 18.29 -13.04
C LYS A 125 -11.63 18.28 -13.99
#